data_AF-A0A951XDK6-F1
#
_entry.id   AF-A0A951XDK6-F1
#
_cell.length_a   1.000
_cell.length_b   1.000
_cell.length_c   1.000
_cell.angle_alpha   90.00
_cell.angle_beta   90.00
_cell.angle_gamma   90.00
#
_symmetry.space_group_name_H-M   'P 1'
#
loop_
_entity.id
_entity.type
_entity.pdbx_description
1 polymer ?
#
loop_
_entity_poly.entity_id
_entity_poly.type
_entity_poly.pdbx_seq_one_letter_code
_entity_poly.pdbx_strand_id
1 'polypeptide(L)'
;MKSVLVFFISSLISLVFFSGHAQHKAIFVIVDGISADVIEKVNTPNLDAIARVGGYTRAHVGGEKGGYSETPTISAVGYNSLLTGTWVNKHNVWDNDIDDPNYNYWTIFRFFKQQYPQKKTAVFSSWEDNRTKLVGENLEATGHLKLEYHFDGLELDTVNYPHDKKRDFMHRIDEAV
;
A
#
# COMPACT_ATOMS: atom_id res chain seq x y z
N MET A 1 39.12 2.16 -44.18
CA MET A 1 37.85 2.87 -44.44
C MET A 1 36.62 2.03 -44.09
N LYS A 2 36.48 0.77 -44.54
CA LYS A 2 35.34 -0.10 -44.19
C LYS A 2 35.17 -0.35 -42.68
N SER A 3 36.26 -0.52 -41.93
CA SER A 3 36.26 -0.74 -40.48
C SER A 3 35.85 0.49 -39.65
N VAL A 4 36.17 1.70 -40.12
CA VAL A 4 35.76 2.97 -39.48
C VAL A 4 34.26 3.22 -39.68
N LEU A 5 33.73 2.84 -40.84
CA LEU A 5 32.30 2.96 -41.16
C LEU A 5 31.43 2.03 -40.28
N VAL A 6 31.89 0.81 -40.01
CA VAL A 6 31.19 -0.16 -39.13
C VAL A 6 31.14 0.34 -37.67
N PHE A 7 32.22 0.94 -37.17
CA PHE A 7 32.25 1.54 -35.83
C PHE A 7 31.32 2.75 -35.70
N PHE A 8 31.21 3.57 -36.75
CA PHE A 8 30.28 4.70 -36.77
C PHE A 8 28.81 4.26 -36.79
N ILE A 9 28.49 3.18 -37.51
CA ILE A 9 27.13 2.63 -37.58
C ILE A 9 26.72 1.97 -36.26
N SER A 10 27.62 1.27 -35.55
CA SER A 10 27.28 0.70 -34.23
C SER A 10 27.07 1.77 -33.16
N SER A 11 27.84 2.87 -33.22
CA SER A 11 27.67 4.03 -32.34
C SER A 11 26.31 4.70 -32.56
N LEU A 12 25.88 4.90 -33.82
CA LEU A 12 24.59 5.52 -34.13
C LEU A 12 23.39 4.67 -33.67
N ILE A 13 23.47 3.33 -33.77
CA ILE A 13 22.40 2.42 -33.31
C ILE A 13 22.27 2.45 -31.78
N SER A 14 23.36 2.70 -31.05
CA SER A 14 23.37 2.74 -29.59
C SER A 14 22.70 4.00 -29.01
N LEU A 15 22.64 5.08 -29.79
CA LEU A 15 22.00 6.35 -29.40
C LEU A 15 20.47 6.33 -29.54
N VAL A 16 19.88 5.37 -30.26
CA VAL A 16 18.42 5.36 -30.53
C VAL A 16 17.62 4.65 -29.43
N PHE A 17 18.25 3.94 -28.49
CA PHE A 17 17.55 3.13 -27.49
C PHE A 17 17.30 3.79 -26.12
N PHE A 18 17.68 5.05 -25.91
CA PHE A 18 17.40 5.78 -24.66
C PHE A 18 16.20 6.72 -24.76
N SER A 19 15.07 6.21 -25.25
CA SER A 19 13.78 6.82 -24.92
C SER A 19 13.30 6.22 -23.60
N GLY A 20 13.68 6.86 -22.48
CA GLY A 20 13.16 6.52 -21.16
C GLY A 20 11.64 6.62 -21.19
N HIS A 21 10.95 5.49 -21.25
CA HIS A 21 9.50 5.48 -21.20
C HIS A 21 9.05 6.07 -19.88
N ALA A 22 8.06 6.98 -19.91
CA ALA A 22 7.44 7.49 -18.72
C ALA A 22 6.97 6.31 -17.86
N GLN A 23 7.55 6.17 -16.66
CA GLN A 23 7.18 5.11 -15.75
C GLN A 23 5.88 5.50 -15.04
N HIS A 24 4.81 4.79 -15.36
CA HIS A 24 3.58 4.87 -14.59
C HIS A 24 3.85 4.36 -13.16
N LYS A 25 3.48 5.19 -12.18
CA LYS A 25 3.51 4.85 -10.76
C LYS A 25 2.07 4.72 -10.27
N ALA A 26 1.85 3.84 -9.30
CA ALA A 26 0.57 3.69 -8.61
C ALA A 26 0.76 4.03 -7.13
N ILE A 27 -0.22 4.71 -6.55
CA ILE A 27 -0.27 5.04 -5.13
C ILE A 27 -1.63 4.57 -4.61
N PHE A 28 -1.62 3.88 -3.48
CA PHE A 28 -2.80 3.58 -2.68
C PHE A 28 -2.79 4.50 -1.47
N VAL A 29 -3.84 5.30 -1.31
CA VAL A 29 -4.04 6.15 -0.12
C VAL A 29 -5.23 5.59 0.63
N ILE A 30 -5.01 5.19 1.88
CA ILE A 30 -6.07 4.75 2.78
C ILE A 30 -6.37 5.89 3.73
N VAL A 31 -7.63 6.32 3.78
CA VAL A 31 -8.10 7.30 4.75
C VAL A 31 -9.14 6.61 5.63
N ASP A 32 -8.74 6.28 6.85
CA ASP A 32 -9.51 5.43 7.75
C ASP A 32 -10.74 6.15 8.33
N GLY A 33 -11.79 5.38 8.63
CA GLY A 33 -12.97 5.85 9.35
C GLY A 33 -13.90 6.78 8.57
N ILE A 34 -13.70 6.96 7.27
CA ILE A 34 -14.55 7.83 6.45
C ILE A 34 -15.61 7.03 5.71
N SER A 35 -16.87 7.19 6.11
CA SER A 35 -18.00 6.57 5.44
C SER A 35 -18.38 7.34 4.17
N ALA A 36 -18.85 6.61 3.15
CA ALA A 36 -19.30 7.18 1.89
C ALA A 36 -20.42 8.23 2.09
N ASP A 37 -21.35 7.95 2.99
CA ASP A 37 -22.49 8.83 3.24
C ASP A 37 -22.10 10.16 3.91
N VAL A 38 -20.94 10.23 4.55
CA VAL A 38 -20.40 11.47 5.13
C VAL A 38 -19.65 12.28 4.06
N ILE A 39 -18.76 11.64 3.28
CA ILE A 39 -18.05 12.32 2.18
C ILE A 39 -19.02 12.99 1.21
N GLU A 40 -20.13 12.32 0.88
CA GLU A 40 -21.13 12.83 -0.08
C GLU A 40 -21.91 14.05 0.45
N LYS A 41 -21.86 14.36 1.75
CA LYS A 41 -22.61 15.45 2.38
C LYS A 41 -21.75 16.67 2.73
N VAL A 42 -20.43 16.56 2.63
CA VAL A 42 -19.49 17.62 3.06
C VAL A 42 -18.69 18.13 1.87
N ASN A 43 -18.24 19.39 1.95
CA ASN A 43 -17.43 19.98 0.89
C ASN A 43 -16.02 19.37 0.89
N THR A 44 -15.65 18.64 -0.17
CA THR A 44 -14.35 17.96 -0.28
C THR A 44 -13.62 18.35 -1.57
N PRO A 45 -13.24 19.64 -1.74
CA PRO A 45 -12.83 20.18 -3.05
C PRO A 45 -11.68 19.41 -3.72
N ASN A 46 -10.76 18.84 -2.93
CA ASN A 46 -9.66 18.03 -3.43
C ASN A 46 -10.10 16.63 -3.88
N LEU A 47 -10.99 15.96 -3.12
CA LEU A 47 -11.54 14.66 -3.52
C LEU A 47 -12.49 14.82 -4.71
N ASP A 48 -13.29 15.89 -4.75
CA ASP A 48 -14.17 16.24 -5.86
C ASP A 48 -13.38 16.48 -7.15
N ALA A 49 -12.20 17.11 -7.05
CA ALA A 49 -11.30 17.31 -8.20
C ALA A 49 -10.77 15.96 -8.75
N ILE A 50 -10.39 15.04 -7.87
CA ILE A 50 -9.95 13.69 -8.26
C ILE A 50 -11.11 12.91 -8.90
N ALA A 51 -12.28 12.92 -8.26
CA ALA A 51 -13.47 12.21 -8.73
C ALA A 51 -13.92 12.69 -10.11
N ARG A 52 -13.75 13.98 -10.44
CA ARG A 52 -14.10 14.53 -11.76
C ARG A 52 -13.23 13.97 -12.90
N VAL A 53 -11.99 13.57 -12.61
CA VAL A 53 -11.05 13.04 -13.62
C VAL A 53 -11.17 11.52 -13.76
N GLY A 54 -11.13 10.80 -12.64
CA GLY A 54 -11.03 9.33 -12.61
C GLY A 54 -12.29 8.60 -12.13
N GLY A 55 -13.26 9.33 -11.60
CA GLY A 55 -14.49 8.79 -11.01
C GLY A 55 -14.41 8.56 -9.51
N TYR A 56 -15.58 8.52 -8.88
CA TYR A 56 -15.83 8.05 -7.53
C TYR A 56 -16.81 6.88 -7.61
N THR A 57 -16.63 5.86 -6.78
CA THR A 57 -17.56 4.74 -6.69
C THR A 57 -17.70 4.28 -5.24
N ARG A 58 -18.89 3.80 -4.90
CA ARG A 58 -19.12 3.15 -3.60
C ARG A 58 -18.54 1.75 -3.63
N ALA A 59 -17.74 1.44 -2.62
CA ALA A 59 -17.29 0.08 -2.31
C ALA A 59 -17.96 -0.39 -1.02
N HIS A 60 -18.24 -1.69 -0.92
CA HIS A 60 -18.76 -2.31 0.28
C HIS A 60 -17.71 -3.26 0.85
N VAL A 61 -17.56 -3.24 2.17
CA VAL A 61 -16.67 -4.11 2.93
C VAL A 61 -17.49 -4.86 3.97
N GLY A 62 -16.93 -5.94 4.52
CA GLY A 62 -17.55 -6.70 5.60
C GLY A 62 -18.13 -8.07 5.19
N GLY A 63 -18.05 -8.42 3.90
CA GLY A 63 -18.54 -9.70 3.39
C GLY A 63 -20.04 -9.93 3.63
N GLU A 64 -20.45 -11.19 3.59
CA GLU A 64 -21.84 -11.60 3.85
C GLU A 64 -22.10 -11.69 5.36
N LYS A 65 -22.97 -10.82 5.89
CA LYS A 65 -23.37 -10.82 7.30
C LYS A 65 -24.01 -12.16 7.70
N GLY A 66 -23.50 -12.79 8.76
CA GLY A 66 -23.91 -14.12 9.22
C GLY A 66 -23.43 -15.27 8.33
N GLY A 67 -22.68 -14.97 7.27
CA GLY A 67 -22.20 -15.93 6.29
C GLY A 67 -20.72 -16.28 6.47
N TYR A 68 -20.23 -17.17 5.60
CA TYR A 68 -18.84 -17.66 5.63
C TYR A 68 -17.78 -16.56 5.44
N SER A 69 -18.16 -15.43 4.84
CA SER A 69 -17.26 -14.31 4.55
C SER A 69 -17.44 -13.11 5.48
N GLU A 70 -18.29 -13.22 6.52
CA GLU A 70 -18.51 -12.13 7.47
C GLU A 70 -17.18 -11.60 8.00
N THR A 71 -16.95 -10.31 7.77
CA THR A 71 -15.69 -9.63 8.03
C THR A 71 -15.95 -8.41 8.91
N PRO A 72 -15.27 -8.28 10.07
CA PRO A 72 -15.38 -7.08 10.89
C PRO A 72 -14.95 -5.82 10.11
N THR A 73 -15.69 -4.73 10.26
CA THR A 73 -15.33 -3.42 9.69
C THR A 73 -14.35 -2.69 10.61
N ILE A 74 -13.18 -3.28 10.80
CA ILE A 74 -12.08 -2.81 11.66
C ILE A 74 -10.88 -2.46 10.76
N SER A 75 -10.07 -1.47 11.16
CA SER A 75 -8.96 -0.91 10.38
C SER A 75 -8.03 -1.96 9.77
N ALA A 76 -7.28 -2.73 10.57
CA ALA A 76 -6.33 -3.71 10.05
C ALA A 76 -6.98 -4.81 9.19
N VAL A 77 -8.21 -5.19 9.53
CA VAL A 77 -9.03 -6.16 8.77
C VAL A 77 -9.35 -5.61 7.37
N GLY A 78 -9.83 -4.36 7.30
CA GLY A 78 -10.13 -3.67 6.05
C GLY A 78 -8.89 -3.43 5.20
N TYR A 79 -7.78 -3.04 5.82
CA TYR A 79 -6.49 -2.87 5.13
C TYR A 79 -6.03 -4.18 4.51
N ASN A 80 -6.10 -5.28 5.25
CA ASN A 80 -5.67 -6.56 4.72
C ASN A 80 -6.61 -7.11 3.65
N SER A 81 -7.91 -6.81 3.75
CA SER A 81 -8.88 -7.09 2.69
C SER A 81 -8.53 -6.34 1.39
N LEU A 82 -8.15 -5.07 1.49
CA LEU A 82 -7.66 -4.28 0.35
C LEU A 82 -6.37 -4.88 -0.23
N LEU A 83 -5.38 -5.19 0.61
CA LEU A 83 -4.07 -5.67 0.17
C LEU A 83 -4.15 -7.02 -0.53
N THR A 84 -5.03 -7.92 -0.08
CA THR A 84 -5.13 -9.31 -0.57
C THR A 84 -6.27 -9.52 -1.56
N GLY A 85 -7.26 -8.62 -1.61
CA GLY A 85 -8.50 -8.82 -2.37
C GLY A 85 -9.37 -9.95 -1.82
N THR A 86 -9.26 -10.25 -0.52
CA THR A 86 -9.99 -11.33 0.15
C THR A 86 -10.67 -10.86 1.43
N TRP A 87 -11.54 -11.71 2.00
CA TRP A 87 -12.22 -11.47 3.27
C TRP A 87 -11.51 -12.14 4.44
N VAL A 88 -11.93 -11.87 5.68
CA VAL A 88 -11.22 -12.33 6.89
C VAL A 88 -11.09 -13.84 7.00
N ASN A 89 -12.09 -14.59 6.53
CA ASN A 89 -12.07 -16.05 6.48
C ASN A 89 -10.93 -16.62 5.62
N LYS A 90 -10.29 -15.79 4.79
CA LYS A 90 -9.12 -16.14 3.98
C LYS A 90 -7.83 -15.58 4.58
N HIS A 91 -7.75 -14.27 4.74
CA HIS A 91 -6.51 -13.60 5.17
C HIS A 91 -6.24 -13.71 6.68
N ASN A 92 -7.21 -14.15 7.49
CA ASN A 92 -7.10 -14.47 8.92
C ASN A 92 -6.64 -13.31 9.83
N VAL A 93 -7.02 -12.07 9.51
CA VAL A 93 -6.77 -10.89 10.36
C VAL A 93 -8.12 -10.42 10.90
N TRP A 94 -8.39 -10.68 12.17
CA TRP A 94 -9.72 -10.50 12.77
C TRP A 94 -9.91 -9.17 13.51
N ASP A 95 -8.82 -8.55 13.91
CA ASP A 95 -8.78 -7.29 14.65
C ASP A 95 -7.46 -6.54 14.38
N ASN A 96 -7.14 -5.56 15.23
CA ASN A 96 -5.95 -4.73 15.11
C ASN A 96 -4.69 -5.32 15.78
N ASP A 97 -4.78 -6.47 16.46
CA ASP A 97 -3.61 -7.11 17.09
C ASP A 97 -2.77 -7.90 16.06
N ILE A 98 -3.44 -8.35 14.99
CA ILE A 98 -2.82 -8.96 13.79
C ILE A 98 -2.03 -10.22 14.19
N ASP A 99 -2.68 -11.14 14.91
CA ASP A 99 -2.03 -12.28 15.54
C ASP A 99 -1.46 -13.33 14.55
N ASP A 100 -2.24 -13.78 13.57
CA ASP A 100 -1.84 -14.88 12.66
C ASP A 100 -2.31 -14.66 11.21
N PRO A 101 -1.75 -13.68 10.47
CA PRO A 101 -2.12 -13.46 9.07
C PRO A 101 -1.81 -14.65 8.17
N ASN A 102 -2.74 -15.01 7.29
CA ASN A 102 -2.55 -16.10 6.34
C ASN A 102 -1.86 -15.60 5.05
N TYR A 103 -0.53 -15.65 5.02
CA TYR A 103 0.29 -15.20 3.89
C TYR A 103 0.21 -16.03 2.60
N ASN A 104 -0.59 -17.11 2.57
CA ASN A 104 -0.92 -17.81 1.33
C ASN A 104 -1.76 -16.93 0.39
N TYR A 105 -2.50 -15.96 0.94
CA TYR A 105 -3.17 -14.93 0.16
C TYR A 105 -2.24 -13.73 0.00
N TRP A 106 -1.68 -13.60 -1.19
CA TRP A 106 -0.63 -12.64 -1.46
C TRP A 106 -1.16 -11.22 -1.47
N THR A 107 -0.37 -10.31 -0.90
CA THR A 107 -0.61 -8.88 -1.04
C THR A 107 -0.28 -8.41 -2.44
N ILE A 108 -0.87 -7.28 -2.85
CA ILE A 108 -0.53 -6.61 -4.11
C ILE A 108 0.98 -6.30 -4.21
N PHE A 109 1.64 -6.02 -3.09
CA PHE A 109 3.10 -5.82 -3.03
C PHE A 109 3.86 -7.08 -3.43
N ARG A 110 3.46 -8.25 -2.90
CA ARG A 110 4.08 -9.53 -3.25
C ARG A 110 3.87 -9.87 -4.73
N PHE A 111 2.64 -9.73 -5.25
CA PHE A 111 2.38 -9.91 -6.68
C PHE A 111 3.23 -8.98 -7.55
N PHE A 112 3.32 -7.70 -7.17
CA PHE A 112 4.07 -6.71 -7.92
C PHE A 112 5.57 -7.00 -7.93
N LYS A 113 6.16 -7.36 -6.79
CA LYS A 113 7.58 -7.72 -6.70
C LYS A 113 7.90 -9.05 -7.39
N GLN A 114 6.98 -10.02 -7.36
CA GLN A 114 7.12 -11.27 -8.12
C GLN A 114 7.22 -10.98 -9.62
N GLN A 115 6.33 -10.13 -10.15
CA GLN A 115 6.28 -9.81 -11.57
C GLN A 115 7.37 -8.81 -11.99
N TYR A 116 7.74 -7.89 -11.10
CA TYR A 116 8.70 -6.82 -11.37
C TYR A 116 9.76 -6.71 -10.26
N PRO A 117 10.70 -7.66 -10.15
CA PRO A 117 11.65 -7.72 -9.04
C PRO A 117 12.53 -6.48 -8.88
N GLN A 118 12.80 -5.77 -9.98
CA GLN A 118 13.64 -4.56 -10.01
C GLN A 118 12.85 -3.27 -9.75
N LYS A 119 11.51 -3.32 -9.72
CA LYS A 119 10.70 -2.14 -9.43
C LYS A 119 10.63 -1.93 -7.93
N LYS A 120 10.50 -0.65 -7.57
CA LYS A 120 10.48 -0.20 -6.19
C LYS A 120 9.05 -0.14 -5.64
N THR A 121 8.91 -0.49 -4.38
CA THR A 121 7.70 -0.38 -3.56
C THR A 121 8.03 0.34 -2.28
N ALA A 122 7.03 1.04 -1.72
CA ALA A 122 7.19 1.78 -0.48
C ALA A 122 5.92 1.71 0.37
N VAL A 123 6.08 1.82 1.69
CA VAL A 123 4.98 1.95 2.66
C VAL A 123 5.25 3.16 3.57
N PHE A 124 4.24 4.00 3.73
CA PHE A 124 4.24 5.14 4.65
C PHE A 124 3.06 4.89 5.57
N SER A 125 3.31 4.74 6.87
CA SER A 125 2.28 4.29 7.80
C SER A 125 2.56 4.77 9.22
N SER A 126 1.51 5.18 9.93
CA SER A 126 1.57 5.53 11.34
C SER A 126 1.80 4.32 12.26
N TRP A 127 1.56 3.11 11.74
CA TRP A 127 1.74 1.84 12.45
C TRP A 127 2.75 0.96 11.70
N GLU A 128 3.80 0.53 12.39
CA GLU A 128 4.83 -0.38 11.86
C GLU A 128 4.22 -1.73 11.45
N ASP A 129 3.24 -2.23 12.22
CA ASP A 129 2.57 -3.51 11.97
C ASP A 129 1.91 -3.61 10.59
N ASN A 130 1.51 -2.48 10.00
CA ASN A 130 1.00 -2.48 8.62
C ASN A 130 2.04 -2.98 7.62
N ARG A 131 3.33 -2.69 7.83
CA ARG A 131 4.43 -3.17 6.99
C ARG A 131 4.89 -4.56 7.42
N THR A 132 5.17 -4.75 8.70
CA THR A 132 5.83 -5.98 9.19
C THR A 132 4.88 -7.16 9.23
N LYS A 133 3.58 -6.94 9.50
CA LYS A 133 2.57 -7.99 9.60
C LYS A 133 1.57 -7.99 8.43
N LEU A 134 0.97 -6.86 8.06
CA LEU A 134 -0.04 -6.90 6.97
C LEU A 134 0.61 -7.09 5.59
N VAL A 135 1.61 -6.27 5.25
CA VAL A 135 2.42 -6.50 4.03
C VAL A 135 3.28 -7.75 4.18
N GLY A 136 3.71 -8.06 5.41
CA GLY A 136 4.52 -9.23 5.74
C GLY A 136 5.97 -9.10 5.30
N GLU A 137 6.54 -7.89 5.43
CA GLU A 137 7.93 -7.64 5.02
C GLU A 137 8.92 -8.55 5.76
N ASN A 138 9.88 -9.10 5.01
CA ASN A 138 10.99 -9.93 5.45
C ASN A 138 10.61 -11.27 6.13
N LEU A 139 9.33 -11.59 6.24
CA LEU A 139 8.87 -12.88 6.76
C LEU A 139 9.22 -14.04 5.81
N GLU A 140 9.54 -15.21 6.37
CA GLU A 140 9.79 -16.42 5.59
C GLU A 140 8.55 -16.81 4.76
N ALA A 141 7.35 -16.70 5.34
CA ALA A 141 6.08 -17.03 4.68
C ALA A 141 5.78 -16.14 3.45
N THR A 142 6.37 -14.94 3.38
CA THR A 142 6.26 -14.05 2.22
C THR A 142 7.40 -14.21 1.22
N GLY A 143 8.31 -15.17 1.45
CA GLY A 143 9.52 -15.35 0.65
C GLY A 143 10.52 -14.22 0.86
N HIS A 144 10.57 -13.67 2.08
CA HIS A 144 11.36 -12.50 2.44
C HIS A 144 11.08 -11.31 1.52
N LEU A 145 9.80 -10.99 1.31
CA LEU A 145 9.38 -9.78 0.58
C LEU A 145 10.11 -8.56 1.15
N LYS A 146 10.73 -7.75 0.30
CA LYS A 146 11.41 -6.52 0.71
C LYS A 146 10.81 -5.32 0.01
N LEU A 147 10.55 -4.26 0.78
CA LEU A 147 10.25 -2.94 0.28
C LEU A 147 11.55 -2.14 0.18
N GLU A 148 11.63 -1.24 -0.80
CA GLU A 148 12.80 -0.40 -0.97
C GLU A 148 12.80 0.80 -0.02
N TYR A 149 11.61 1.24 0.39
CA TYR A 149 11.44 2.36 1.30
C TYR A 149 10.30 2.08 2.27
N HIS A 150 10.47 2.53 3.50
CA HIS A 150 9.39 2.65 4.45
C HIS A 150 9.58 3.88 5.32
N PHE A 151 8.48 4.42 5.84
CA PHE A 151 8.48 5.44 6.86
C PHE A 151 7.33 5.13 7.82
N ASP A 152 7.69 4.46 8.92
CA ASP A 152 6.80 3.96 9.96
C ASP A 152 7.58 3.77 11.28
N GLY A 153 6.94 3.24 12.33
CA GLY A 153 7.58 2.97 13.62
C GLY A 153 7.69 4.18 14.55
N LEU A 154 7.14 5.33 14.15
CA LEU A 154 7.15 6.55 14.96
C LEU A 154 6.32 6.41 16.25
N GLU A 155 5.35 5.50 16.27
CA GLU A 155 4.57 5.16 17.46
C GLU A 155 5.41 4.48 18.54
N LEU A 156 6.55 3.88 18.17
CA LEU A 156 7.51 3.27 19.10
C LEU A 156 8.51 4.30 19.64
N ASP A 157 8.68 5.43 18.96
CA ASP A 157 9.52 6.54 19.40
C ASP A 157 8.81 7.40 20.44
N THR A 158 8.74 6.88 21.66
CA THR A 158 8.12 7.55 22.82
C THR A 158 8.90 8.79 23.29
N VAL A 159 10.08 9.07 22.72
CA VAL A 159 10.87 10.27 23.05
C VAL A 159 10.40 11.45 22.22
N ASN A 160 10.29 11.29 20.90
CA ASN A 160 9.82 12.36 20.01
C ASN A 160 8.29 12.41 19.92
N TYR A 161 7.61 11.28 20.14
CA TYR A 161 6.15 11.15 20.17
C TYR A 161 5.68 10.60 21.52
N PRO A 162 5.82 11.36 22.61
CA PRO A 162 5.44 10.89 23.94
C PRO A 162 3.95 10.58 24.00
N HIS A 163 3.63 9.36 24.47
CA HIS A 163 2.25 8.89 24.55
C HIS A 163 1.48 9.61 25.64
N ASP A 164 0.30 10.09 25.28
CA ASP A 164 -0.63 10.76 26.16
C ASP A 164 -1.99 10.05 26.15
N LYS A 165 -2.83 10.34 27.16
CA LYS A 165 -4.14 9.69 27.30
C LYS A 165 -5.13 10.02 26.19
N LYS A 166 -4.99 11.17 25.52
CA LYS A 166 -5.85 11.59 24.40
C LYS A 166 -5.35 11.01 23.07
N ARG A 167 -4.14 10.46 23.06
CA ARG A 167 -3.44 9.95 21.88
C ARG A 167 -3.12 11.05 20.85
N ASP A 168 -2.89 12.27 21.32
CA ASP A 168 -2.48 13.40 20.46
C ASP A 168 -1.16 13.10 19.73
N PHE A 169 -0.31 12.23 20.30
CA PHE A 169 0.89 11.75 19.62
C PHE A 169 0.62 11.08 18.26
N MET A 170 -0.52 10.40 18.08
CA MET A 170 -0.87 9.79 16.79
C MET A 170 -1.11 10.84 15.72
N HIS A 171 -1.77 11.94 16.06
CA HIS A 171 -1.98 13.04 15.12
C HIS A 171 -0.65 13.63 14.63
N ARG A 172 0.33 13.79 15.53
CA ARG A 172 1.67 14.25 15.15
C ARG A 172 2.42 13.25 14.27
N ILE A 173 2.21 11.96 14.49
CA ILE A 173 2.75 10.89 13.62
C ILE A 173 2.11 11.00 12.24
N ASP A 174 0.78 11.12 12.17
CA ASP A 174 0.04 11.25 10.91
C ASP A 174 0.47 12.50 10.10
N GLU A 175 0.89 13.59 10.78
CA GLU A 175 1.44 14.78 10.11
C GLU A 175 2.88 14.59 9.58
N ALA A 176 3.64 13.67 10.17
CA ALA A 176 5.02 13.41 9.80
C ALA A 176 5.16 12.42 8.64
N VAL A 177 4.23 11.47 8.53
CA VAL A 177 4.19 10.37 7.55
C VAL A 177 3.63 10.83 6.21
#